data_AF-Q64I03-F1
#
_entry.id   AF-Q64I03-F1
#
_cell.length_a   1.000
_cell.length_b   1.000
_cell.length_c   1.000
_cell.angle_alpha   90.00
_cell.angle_beta   90.00
_cell.angle_gamma   90.00
#
_symmetry.space_group_name_H-M   'P 1'
#
loop_
_entity.id
_entity.type
_entity.pdbx_description
1 polymer ?
#
loop_
_entity_poly.entity_id
_entity_poly.type
_entity_poly.pdbx_seq_one_letter_code
_entity_poly.pdbx_strand_id
1 'polypeptide(L)' 'GQPTGRLWPTNLRNAQLADSDIRGADLRGARLAGADLTNCNLSGADLRDTDIEKANTTGTTLVHCRLK' A
#
# COMPACT_ATOMS: atom_id res chain seq x y z
N GLY A 1 15.89 -6.78 22.68
CA GLY A 1 15.62 -5.39 22.26
C GLY A 1 14.13 -5.18 22.27
N GLN A 2 13.64 -4.16 22.97
CA GLN A 2 12.21 -3.86 22.99
C GLN A 2 11.77 -3.38 21.61
N PRO A 3 10.60 -3.84 21.08
CA PRO A 3 10.00 -3.23 19.91
C PRO A 3 9.75 -1.76 20.24
N THR A 4 10.34 -0.84 19.48
CA THR A 4 10.34 0.59 19.77
C THR A 4 8.97 1.25 19.58
N GLY A 5 7.92 0.47 19.27
CA GLY A 5 6.60 0.99 18.87
C GLY A 5 6.65 1.79 17.56
N ARG A 6 7.81 1.89 16.91
CA ARG A 6 8.01 2.69 15.71
C ARG A 6 7.73 1.81 14.50
N LEU A 7 6.55 1.97 13.91
CA LEU A 7 6.31 1.51 12.54
C LEU A 7 7.17 2.38 11.63
N TRP A 8 8.18 1.79 10.99
CA TRP A 8 8.92 2.47 9.95
C TRP A 8 8.09 2.33 8.69
N PRO A 9 7.51 3.42 8.17
CA PRO A 9 6.70 3.32 6.96
C PRO A 9 7.56 2.81 5.81
N THR A 10 7.15 1.70 5.19
CA THR A 10 7.84 1.12 4.04
C THR A 10 7.88 2.14 2.91
N ASN A 11 9.08 2.43 2.40
CA ASN A 11 9.24 3.34 1.27
C ASN A 11 9.12 2.55 -0.04
N LEU A 12 7.98 2.70 -0.72
CA LEU A 12 7.64 2.08 -2.00
C LEU A 12 7.39 3.16 -3.07
N ARG A 13 7.98 4.35 -2.92
CA ARG A 13 7.81 5.44 -3.90
C ARG A 13 8.30 4.99 -5.27
N ASN A 14 7.48 5.21 -6.30
CA ASN A 14 7.75 4.75 -7.67
C ASN A 14 8.01 3.25 -7.82
N ALA A 15 7.58 2.42 -6.86
CA ALA A 15 7.71 0.97 -6.97
C ALA A 15 6.84 0.42 -8.10
N GLN A 16 7.33 -0.59 -8.81
CA GLN A 16 6.54 -1.33 -9.79
C GLN A 16 5.88 -2.53 -9.11
N LEU A 17 4.58 -2.41 -8.85
CA LEU A 17 3.73 -3.39 -8.17
C LEU A 17 2.55 -3.83 -9.07
N ALA A 18 2.67 -3.60 -10.37
CA ALA A 18 1.67 -3.99 -11.35
C ALA A 18 1.42 -5.50 -11.28
N ASP A 19 0.15 -5.89 -11.42
CA ASP A 19 -0.36 -7.27 -11.38
C ASP A 19 0.01 -8.06 -10.10
N SER A 20 0.46 -7.37 -9.04
CA SER A 20 0.88 -8.01 -7.78
C SER A 20 -0.31 -8.33 -6.88
N ASP A 21 -0.20 -9.43 -6.12
CA ASP A 21 -1.18 -9.81 -5.10
C ASP A 21 -0.70 -9.35 -3.71
N ILE A 22 -1.30 -8.28 -3.20
CA ILE A 22 -0.95 -7.61 -1.93
C ILE A 22 -2.15 -7.66 -0.96
N ARG A 23 -2.98 -8.71 -1.07
CA ARG A 23 -4.16 -8.89 -0.23
C ARG A 23 -3.80 -9.01 1.25
N GLY A 24 -4.57 -8.34 2.11
CA GLY A 24 -4.40 -8.40 3.57
C GLY A 24 -3.11 -7.79 4.11
N ALA A 25 -2.31 -7.12 3.26
CA ALA A 25 -1.04 -6.54 3.68
C ALA A 25 -1.24 -5.36 4.64
N ASP A 26 -0.31 -5.22 5.59
CA ASP A 26 -0.22 -4.04 6.46
C ASP A 26 0.65 -2.98 5.79
N LEU A 27 0.00 -2.00 5.16
CA LEU A 27 0.64 -0.87 4.47
C LEU A 27 0.46 0.44 5.24
N ARG A 28 0.22 0.35 6.56
CA ARG A 28 -0.02 1.53 7.40
C ARG A 28 1.18 2.47 7.37
N GLY A 29 0.93 3.72 7.00
CA GLY A 29 1.96 4.74 6.85
C GLY A 29 2.85 4.59 5.60
N ALA A 30 2.70 3.52 4.82
CA ALA A 30 3.60 3.24 3.69
C ALA A 30 3.58 4.37 2.65
N ARG A 31 4.73 4.59 2.00
CA ARG A 31 4.88 5.63 0.98
C ARG A 31 4.81 4.99 -0.40
N LEU A 32 3.64 5.03 -1.03
CA LEU A 32 3.33 4.51 -2.37
C LEU A 32 3.27 5.63 -3.42
N ALA A 33 3.72 6.85 -3.10
CA ALA A 33 3.63 7.95 -4.05
C ALA A 33 4.35 7.63 -5.37
N GLY A 34 3.64 7.79 -6.49
CA GLY A 34 4.11 7.44 -7.83
C GLY A 34 4.25 5.94 -8.11
N ALA A 35 3.86 5.05 -7.20
CA ALA A 35 3.93 3.61 -7.42
C ALA A 35 2.96 3.16 -8.52
N ASP A 36 3.36 2.15 -9.29
CA ASP A 36 2.50 1.49 -10.26
C ASP A 36 1.77 0.31 -9.59
N LEU A 37 0.48 0.49 -9.32
CA LEU A 37 -0.43 -0.50 -8.73
C LEU A 37 -1.41 -1.04 -9.78
N THR A 38 -1.09 -0.92 -11.07
CA THR A 38 -1.97 -1.36 -12.15
C THR A 38 -2.37 -2.83 -11.97
N ASN A 39 -3.66 -3.15 -12.02
CA ASN A 39 -4.21 -4.51 -11.81
C ASN A 39 -3.80 -5.18 -10.47
N CYS A 40 -3.31 -4.41 -9.50
CA CYS A 40 -2.86 -4.94 -8.22
C CYS A 40 -4.06 -5.34 -7.34
N ASN A 41 -3.92 -6.39 -6.53
CA ASN A 41 -4.97 -6.82 -5.60
C ASN A 41 -4.63 -6.38 -4.16
N LEU A 42 -5.29 -5.33 -3.68
CA LEU A 42 -5.17 -4.79 -2.32
C LEU A 42 -6.35 -5.18 -1.43
N SER A 43 -7.08 -6.25 -1.76
CA SER A 43 -8.27 -6.63 -1.00
C SER A 43 -7.91 -6.95 0.45
N GLY A 44 -8.63 -6.34 1.40
CA GLY A 44 -8.38 -6.49 2.84
C GLY A 44 -7.10 -5.84 3.36
N ALA A 45 -6.33 -5.14 2.51
CA ALA A 45 -5.12 -4.44 2.95
C ALA A 45 -5.43 -3.27 3.87
N ASP A 46 -4.52 -2.98 4.80
CA ASP A 46 -4.61 -1.82 5.70
C ASP A 46 -3.82 -0.65 5.10
N LEU A 47 -4.55 0.32 4.54
CA LEU A 47 -4.02 1.49 3.82
C LEU A 47 -4.17 2.78 4.66
N ARG A 48 -4.28 2.66 5.99
CA ARG A 48 -4.36 3.84 6.87
C ARG A 48 -3.03 4.61 6.86
N ASP A 49 -3.11 5.93 6.79
CA ASP A 49 -1.95 6.82 6.72
C ASP A 49 -1.01 6.57 5.52
N THR A 50 -1.43 5.79 4.52
CA THR A 50 -0.63 5.48 3.33
C THR A 50 -0.62 6.66 2.36
N ASP A 51 0.56 7.04 1.89
CA ASP A 51 0.74 8.08 0.86
C ASP A 51 0.66 7.43 -0.52
N ILE A 52 -0.50 7.52 -1.17
CA ILE A 52 -0.75 7.03 -2.55
C ILE A 52 -0.75 8.18 -3.58
N GLU A 53 -0.14 9.33 -3.28
CA GLU A 53 -0.13 10.48 -4.18
C GLU A 53 0.48 10.12 -5.53
N LYS A 54 -0.24 10.37 -6.64
CA LYS A 54 0.20 10.03 -8.01
C LYS A 54 0.45 8.54 -8.27
N ALA A 55 0.03 7.64 -7.39
CA ALA A 55 0.09 6.21 -7.68
C ALA A 55 -0.86 5.86 -8.83
N ASN A 56 -0.44 4.98 -9.73
CA ASN A 56 -1.32 4.46 -10.78
C ASN A 56 -2.14 3.30 -10.23
N THR A 57 -3.42 3.55 -9.96
CA THR A 57 -4.34 2.54 -9.40
C THR A 57 -5.32 1.97 -10.45
N THR A 58 -4.94 2.00 -11.73
CA THR A 58 -5.80 1.52 -12.82
C THR A 58 -6.04 0.02 -12.67
N GLY A 59 -7.30 -0.43 -12.57
CA GLY A 59 -7.62 -1.85 -12.40
C GLY A 59 -7.27 -2.43 -11.02
N THR A 60 -6.82 -1.61 -10.07
CA THR A 60 -6.51 -2.08 -8.71
C THR A 60 -7.77 -2.49 -7.97
N THR A 61 -7.74 -3.65 -7.31
CA THR A 61 -8.86 -4.13 -6.47
C THR A 61 -8.67 -3.66 -5.03
N LEU A 62 -9.62 -2.87 -4.50
CA LEU A 62 -9.58 -2.28 -3.16
C LEU A 62 -10.71 -2.80 -2.24
N VAL A 63 -11.16 -4.03 -2.44
CA VAL A 63 -12.33 -4.57 -1.73
C VAL A 63 -11.98 -4.86 -0.27
N HIS A 64 -12.84 -4.45 0.67
CA HIS A 64 -12.62 -4.61 2.12
C HIS A 64 -11.31 -4.00 2.66
N CYS A 65 -10.62 -3.14 1.90
CA CYS A 65 -9.44 -2.45 2.41
C CYS A 65 -9.84 -1.43 3.48
N ARG A 66 -8.91 -1.16 4.41
CA ARG A 66 -9.10 -0.12 5.43
C ARG A 66 -8.48 1.18 4.92
N LEU A 67 -9.31 2.21 4.75
CA LEU A 67 -8.91 3.54 4.31
C LEU A 67 -9.36 4.52 5.39
N LYS A 68 -8.38 5.13 6.08
CA LYS A 68 -8.55 6.10 7.17
C LYS A 68 -9.35 5.59 8.37
#